data_AF-A0A0Q5APZ8-F1
#
_entry.id   AF-A0A0Q5APZ8-F1
#
_cell.length_a   1.000
_cell.length_b   1.000
_cell.length_c   1.000
_cell.angle_alpha   90.00
_cell.angle_beta   90.00
_cell.angle_gamma   90.00
#
_symmetry.space_group_name_H-M   'P 1'
#
loop_
_entity.id
_entity.type
_entity.pdbx_description
1 polymer ?
#
loop_
_entity_poly.entity_id
_entity_poly.type
_entity_poly.pdbx_seq_one_letter_code
_entity_poly.pdbx_strand_id
1 'polypeptide(L)'
;MQLGSRWPVGEQPPQTLPEIVVTAIRDVEEELGSSGTDASDWRWQLTWLEGKPVLELDDGTTITYKPDEDAAYITQPQGRVEGEDDDWG
;
A
#
# COMPACT_ATOMS: atom_id res chain seq x y z
N MET A 1 6.08 15.95 16.85
CA MET A 1 6.39 14.81 15.96
C MET A 1 5.22 13.86 16.07
N GLN A 2 4.30 13.87 15.11
CA GLN A 2 3.13 12.99 15.15
C GLN A 2 3.59 11.61 14.66
N LEU A 3 3.67 10.64 15.58
CA LEU A 3 4.02 9.26 15.23
C LEU A 3 3.03 8.77 14.18
N GLY A 4 3.55 8.31 13.04
CA GLY A 4 2.80 7.47 12.13
C GLY A 4 2.42 6.16 12.83
N SER A 5 1.23 5.63 12.55
CA SER A 5 0.82 4.32 13.08
C SER A 5 1.44 3.20 12.24
N ARG A 6 1.91 2.13 12.88
CA ARG A 6 2.35 0.90 12.20
C ARG A 6 1.57 -0.29 12.73
N TRP A 7 1.02 -1.12 11.85
CA TRP A 7 0.25 -2.33 12.19
C TRP A 7 0.53 -3.44 11.18
N PRO A 8 0.39 -4.72 11.53
CA PRO A 8 0.62 -5.82 10.59
C PRO A 8 -0.51 -5.96 9.57
N VAL A 9 -0.20 -6.62 8.46
CA VAL A 9 -1.17 -7.01 7.42
C VAL A 9 -2.26 -7.90 8.03
N GLY A 10 -3.52 -7.65 7.66
CA GLY A 10 -4.69 -8.36 8.17
C GLY A 10 -5.21 -7.87 9.52
N GLU A 11 -4.52 -6.93 10.19
CA GLU A 11 -5.06 -6.24 11.37
C GLU A 11 -5.92 -5.02 11.02
N GLN A 12 -6.67 -4.53 11.99
CA GLN A 12 -7.62 -3.45 11.78
C GLN A 12 -6.90 -2.10 11.56
N PRO A 13 -7.12 -1.42 10.41
CA PRO A 13 -6.51 -0.12 10.15
C PRO A 13 -7.04 0.97 11.11
N PRO A 14 -6.28 2.07 11.30
CA PRO A 14 -6.71 3.20 12.13
C PRO A 14 -8.04 3.79 11.68
N GLN A 15 -8.96 4.04 12.62
CA GLN A 15 -10.28 4.65 12.36
C GLN A 15 -10.20 6.10 11.83
N THR A 16 -9.01 6.70 11.81
CA THR A 16 -8.76 8.03 11.23
C THR A 16 -8.68 7.99 9.70
N LEU A 17 -8.62 6.81 9.08
CA LEU A 17 -8.51 6.67 7.64
C LEU A 17 -9.89 6.75 6.95
N PRO A 18 -9.97 7.40 5.77
CA PRO A 18 -11.17 7.36 4.94
C PRO A 18 -11.54 5.94 4.52
N GLU A 19 -12.83 5.67 4.32
CA GLU A 19 -13.32 4.35 3.91
C GLU A 19 -12.69 3.86 2.60
N ILE A 20 -12.50 4.76 1.62
CA ILE A 20 -11.85 4.42 0.35
C ILE A 20 -10.41 3.92 0.53
N VAL A 21 -9.69 4.44 1.52
CA VAL A 21 -8.33 3.99 1.86
C VAL A 21 -8.38 2.62 2.52
N VAL A 22 -9.35 2.38 3.41
CA VAL A 22 -9.56 1.07 4.04
C VAL A 22 -9.90 0.01 2.99
N THR A 23 -10.72 0.35 2.00
CA THR A 23 -11.01 -0.52 0.86
C THR A 23 -9.75 -0.84 0.06
N ALA A 24 -8.92 0.16 -0.24
CA ALA A 24 -7.65 -0.05 -0.94
C ALA A 24 -6.67 -0.95 -0.17
N ILE A 25 -6.60 -0.82 1.17
CA ILE A 25 -5.79 -1.74 2.01
C ILE A 25 -6.27 -3.17 1.81
N ARG A 26 -7.58 -3.42 1.93
CA ARG A 26 -8.16 -4.76 1.78
C ARG A 26 -7.92 -5.36 0.40
N ASP A 27 -8.00 -4.53 -0.64
CA ASP A 27 -7.75 -4.93 -2.02
C ASP A 27 -6.31 -5.45 -2.19
N VAL A 28 -5.32 -4.72 -1.64
CA VAL A 28 -3.92 -5.17 -1.62
C VAL A 28 -3.77 -6.47 -0.82
N GLU A 29 -4.38 -6.57 0.36
CA GLU A 29 -4.29 -7.78 1.19
C GLU A 29 -4.92 -9.01 0.53
N GLU A 30 -6.03 -8.83 -0.20
CA GLU A 30 -6.68 -9.88 -0.99
C GLU A 30 -5.80 -10.30 -2.19
N GLU A 31 -5.17 -9.35 -2.87
CA GLU A 31 -4.25 -9.62 -3.98
C GLU A 31 -3.01 -10.41 -3.50
N LEU A 32 -2.45 -10.05 -2.35
CA LEU A 32 -1.32 -10.78 -1.74
C LEU A 32 -1.69 -12.23 -1.44
N GLY A 33 -2.85 -12.45 -0.82
CA GLY A 33 -3.36 -13.79 -0.54
C GLY A 33 -3.64 -14.60 -1.81
N SER A 34 -4.20 -13.96 -2.83
CA SER A 34 -4.50 -14.59 -4.13
C SER A 34 -3.25 -14.92 -4.94
N SER A 35 -2.20 -14.10 -4.82
CA SER A 35 -0.91 -14.30 -5.50
C SER A 35 -0.04 -15.34 -4.80
N GLY A 36 -0.42 -15.80 -3.61
CA GLY A 36 0.37 -16.73 -2.79
C GLY A 36 1.59 -16.07 -2.13
N THR A 37 1.57 -14.75 -1.96
CA THR A 37 2.65 -14.00 -1.29
C THR A 37 2.51 -14.13 0.22
N ASP A 38 3.57 -14.58 0.89
CA ASP A 38 3.58 -14.66 2.36
C ASP A 38 3.83 -13.28 2.97
N ALA A 39 2.74 -12.56 3.23
CA ALA A 39 2.74 -11.24 3.84
C ALA A 39 2.50 -11.29 5.37
N SER A 40 2.66 -12.44 6.02
CA SER A 40 2.31 -12.64 7.44
C SER A 40 3.14 -11.76 8.38
N ASP A 41 4.40 -11.50 8.03
CA ASP A 41 5.31 -10.65 8.80
C ASP A 41 5.30 -9.18 8.33
N TRP A 42 4.55 -8.87 7.28
CA TRP A 42 4.52 -7.54 6.68
C TRP A 42 3.70 -6.57 7.52
N ARG A 43 4.05 -5.29 7.41
CA ARG A 43 3.42 -4.24 8.19
C ARG A 43 3.11 -3.03 7.33
N TRP A 44 1.94 -2.48 7.56
CA TRP A 44 1.54 -1.17 7.08
C TRP A 44 2.16 -0.08 7.93
N GLN A 45 2.77 0.90 7.28
CA GLN A 45 3.30 2.11 7.87
C GLN A 45 2.48 3.30 7.38
N LEU A 46 1.69 3.90 8.27
CA LEU A 46 0.99 5.14 8.01
C LEU A 46 1.91 6.32 8.26
N THR A 47 1.95 7.24 7.32
CA THR A 47 2.58 8.56 7.43
C THR A 47 1.60 9.64 6.98
N TRP A 48 1.83 10.87 7.46
CA TRP A 48 1.02 12.02 7.11
C TRP A 48 1.89 13.02 6.36
N LEU A 49 1.74 13.09 5.04
CA LEU A 49 2.47 14.02 4.18
C LEU A 49 1.55 15.17 3.79
N GLU A 50 1.89 16.39 4.20
CA GLU A 50 1.06 17.60 3.98
C GLU A 50 -0.40 17.45 4.47
N GLY A 51 -0.60 16.67 5.54
CA GLY A 51 -1.94 16.36 6.07
C GLY A 51 -2.70 15.27 5.30
N LYS A 52 -2.06 14.60 4.34
CA LYS A 52 -2.63 13.49 3.57
C LYS A 52 -2.09 12.16 4.10
N PRO A 53 -2.94 11.15 4.33
CA PRO A 53 -2.48 9.83 4.73
C PRO A 53 -1.77 9.15 3.56
N VAL A 54 -0.57 8.66 3.82
CA VAL A 54 0.25 7.87 2.90
C VAL A 54 0.63 6.59 3.63
N LEU A 55 0.19 5.46 3.11
CA LEU A 55 0.49 4.15 3.67
C LEU A 55 1.56 3.48 2.82
N GLU A 56 2.54 2.90 3.47
CA GLU A 56 3.58 2.10 2.83
C GLU A 56 3.57 0.70 3.43
N LEU A 57 3.62 -0.31 2.57
CA LEU A 57 3.77 -1.70 2.94
C LEU A 57 5.25 -2.09 2.89
N ASP A 58 5.66 -3.08 3.68
CA ASP A 58 7.06 -3.54 3.77
C ASP A 58 7.68 -3.94 2.41
N ASP A 59 6.86 -4.36 1.44
CA ASP A 59 7.28 -4.69 0.07
C ASP A 59 7.61 -3.46 -0.81
N GLY A 60 7.16 -2.26 -0.39
CA GLY A 60 7.25 -1.01 -1.14
C GLY A 60 5.93 -0.58 -1.78
N THR A 61 4.86 -1.35 -1.63
CA THR A 61 3.52 -0.96 -2.10
C THR A 61 3.05 0.25 -1.31
N THR A 62 2.65 1.31 -2.01
CA THR A 62 2.22 2.58 -1.39
C THR A 62 0.76 2.87 -1.72
N ILE A 63 -0.03 3.28 -0.72
CA ILE A 63 -1.41 3.75 -0.88
C ILE A 63 -1.46 5.23 -0.54
N THR A 64 -1.91 6.05 -1.48
CA THR A 64 -2.07 7.50 -1.30
C THR A 64 -3.52 7.92 -1.44
N TYR A 65 -3.97 8.83 -0.58
CA TYR A 65 -5.33 9.37 -0.63
C TYR A 65 -5.36 10.74 -1.30
N LYS A 66 -6.28 10.93 -2.24
CA LYS A 66 -6.57 12.22 -2.87
C LYS A 66 -7.96 12.71 -2.47
N PRO A 67 -8.03 13.71 -1.57
CA PRO A 67 -9.32 14.25 -1.11
C PRO A 67 -10.09 15.02 -2.18
N ASP A 68 -9.42 15.51 -3.23
CA ASP A 68 -10.07 16.24 -4.33
C ASP A 68 -10.95 15.32 -5.19
N GLU A 69 -10.52 14.06 -5.34
CA GLU A 69 -11.17 13.04 -6.17
C GLU A 69 -11.92 12.00 -5.31
N ASP A 70 -11.84 12.13 -3.98
CA ASP A 70 -12.28 11.12 -3.00
C ASP A 70 -11.76 9.71 -3.35
N ALA A 71 -10.52 9.63 -3.83
CA ALA A 71 -9.94 8.43 -4.42
C ALA A 71 -8.67 7.98 -3.68
N ALA A 72 -8.47 6.67 -3.61
CA ALA A 72 -7.22 6.06 -3.16
C ALA A 72 -6.45 5.50 -4.37
N TYR A 73 -5.16 5.76 -4.43
CA TYR A 73 -4.27 5.25 -5.47
C TYR A 73 -3.29 4.27 -4.86
N ILE A 74 -3.27 3.06 -5.42
CA ILE A 74 -2.35 1.99 -5.06
C ILE A 74 -1.19 2.03 -6.06
N THR A 75 0.03 2.15 -5.56
CA THR A 75 1.26 2.12 -6.33
C THR A 75 2.08 0.94 -5.86
N GLN A 76 2.11 -0.13 -6.65
CA GLN A 76 2.98 -1.27 -6.38
C GLN A 76 4.44 -0.89 -6.65
N PRO A 77 5.41 -1.45 -5.92
CA PRO A 77 6.80 -1.30 -6.27
C PRO A 77 6.96 -1.86 -7.67
N GLN A 78 7.58 -1.10 -8.57
CA GLN A 78 7.88 -1.59 -9.90
C GLN A 78 8.89 -2.72 -9.74
N GLY A 79 8.39 -3.95 -9.64
CA GLY A 79 9.20 -5.15 -9.78
C GLY A 79 9.98 -4.97 -11.08
N ARG A 80 11.31 -5.03 -10.95
CA ARG A 80 12.25 -5.05 -12.07
C ARG A 80 11.62 -5.84 -13.21
N VAL A 81 11.41 -5.19 -14.36
CA VAL A 81 11.12 -5.88 -15.61
C VAL A 81 12.34 -6.75 -15.93
N GLU A 82 12.41 -7.97 -15.38
CA GLU A 82 13.26 -9.02 -15.94
C GLU A 82 12.55 -9.50 -17.21
N GLY A 83 12.72 -8.73 -18.28
CA GLY A 83 12.01 -8.98 -19.54
C GLY A 83 12.25 -7.97 -20.67
N GLU A 84 13.22 -7.06 -20.56
CA GLU A 84 13.76 -6.34 -21.74
C GLU A 84 15.13 -6.92 -22.16
N ASP A 85 15.27 -8.24 -22.06
CA ASP A 85 16.26 -8.99 -22.80
C ASP A 85 15.52 -9.65 -23.97
N ASP A 86 15.52 -9.02 -25.16
CA ASP A 86 15.69 -9.62 -26.51
C ASP A 86 15.14 -8.69 -27.62
N ASP A 87 15.75 -7.51 -27.81
CA ASP A 87 15.71 -6.79 -29.10
C ASP A 87 17.02 -6.02 -29.30
N TRP A 88 18.13 -6.75 -29.42
CA TRP A 88 19.38 -6.24 -29.98
C TRP A 88 20.18 -7.39 -30.59
N GLY A 89 20.06 -7.58 -31.91
CA GLY A 89 20.96 -8.44 -32.70
C GLY A 89 20.35 -9.07 -33.93
#